data_AF-A0A6A2XQX7-F1
#
_entry.id   AF-A0A6A2XQX7-F1
#
_cell.length_a   1.000
_cell.length_b   1.000
_cell.length_c   1.000
_cell.angle_alpha   90.00
_cell.angle_beta   90.00
_cell.angle_gamma   90.00
#
_symmetry.space_group_name_H-M   'P 1'
#
loop_
_entity.id
_entity.type
_entity.pdbx_description
1 polymer ?
#
loop_
_entity_poly.entity_id
_entity_poly.type
_entity_poly.pdbx_seq_one_letter_code
_entity_poly.pdbx_strand_id
1 'polypeptide(L)'
;MIRANANGGCHVATLALYSLMRKTRIPPNNYTFPFVLKARASKSMIIEEKVVHRDAIRTGFDLDLFVEASLVTMYAKCETEEGLKVFNKMPMRDLVSWTAIITAYEKAG
;
A
#
# COMPACT_ATOMS: atom_id res chain seq x y z
N MET A 1 0.51 6.80 18.67
CA MET A 1 -0.63 5.85 18.65
C MET A 1 -0.53 4.77 17.56
N ILE A 2 -0.14 5.06 16.31
CA ILE A 2 0.09 3.98 15.30
C ILE A 2 1.32 3.10 15.63
N ARG A 3 2.36 3.68 16.26
CA ARG A 3 3.59 2.95 16.64
C ARG A 3 3.37 1.77 17.61
N ALA A 4 2.39 1.85 18.51
CA ALA A 4 2.19 0.81 19.52
C ALA A 4 1.44 -0.43 18.98
N ASN A 5 0.53 -0.24 18.02
CA ASN A 5 -0.27 -1.33 17.45
C ASN A 5 0.38 -2.02 16.24
N ALA A 6 1.39 -1.39 15.63
CA ALA A 6 2.17 -1.97 14.54
C ALA A 6 2.95 -3.24 14.94
N ASN A 7 3.38 -3.34 16.20
CA ASN A 7 4.14 -4.49 16.71
C ASN A 7 3.24 -5.68 17.09
N GLY A 8 1.90 -5.51 17.12
CA GLY A 8 0.95 -6.52 17.60
C GLY A 8 0.20 -7.32 16.54
N GLY A 9 0.49 -7.15 15.24
CA GLY A 9 -0.06 -8.00 14.18
C GLY A 9 -1.57 -7.89 13.90
N CYS A 10 -2.31 -6.98 14.53
CA CYS A 10 -3.75 -6.89 14.32
C CYS A 10 -4.09 -6.03 13.07
N HIS A 11 -4.20 -6.71 11.93
CA HIS A 11 -4.61 -6.12 10.64
C HIS A 11 -5.96 -5.37 10.77
N VAL A 12 -6.90 -5.90 11.55
CA VAL A 12 -8.23 -5.30 11.77
C VAL A 12 -8.13 -3.94 12.47
N ALA A 13 -7.30 -3.83 13.52
CA ALA A 13 -7.12 -2.58 14.24
C ALA A 13 -6.49 -1.48 13.37
N THR A 14 -5.55 -1.86 12.49
CA THR A 14 -4.91 -0.93 11.55
C THR A 14 -5.91 -0.36 10.55
N LEU A 15 -6.79 -1.21 10.00
CA LEU A 15 -7.84 -0.79 9.07
C LEU A 15 -8.95 0.03 9.76
N ALA A 16 -9.28 -0.29 11.01
CA ALA A 16 -10.23 0.48 11.82
C ALA A 16 -9.69 1.89 12.12
N LEU A 17 -8.41 2.01 12.49
CA LEU A 17 -7.72 3.29 12.70
C LEU A 17 -7.65 4.12 11.41
N TYR A 18 -7.31 3.50 10.29
CA TYR A 18 -7.32 4.19 9.00
C TYR A 18 -8.72 4.68 8.61
N SER A 19 -9.74 3.87 8.85
CA SER A 19 -11.14 4.25 8.65
C SER A 19 -11.56 5.42 9.54
N LEU A 20 -11.08 5.45 10.79
CA LEU A 20 -11.30 6.57 11.71
C LEU A 20 -10.60 7.84 11.22
N MET A 21 -9.33 7.76 10.82
CA MET A 21 -8.58 8.90 10.26
C MET A 21 -9.29 9.51 9.06
N ARG A 22 -9.85 8.67 8.17
CA ARG A 22 -10.66 9.13 7.03
C ARG A 22 -11.93 9.83 7.47
N LYS A 23 -12.65 9.29 8.47
CA LYS A 23 -13.88 9.90 9.01
C LYS A 23 -13.62 11.22 9.73
N THR A 24 -12.51 11.33 10.45
CA THR A 24 -12.13 12.54 11.19
C THR A 24 -11.36 13.56 10.35
N ARG A 25 -11.19 13.30 9.04
CA ARG A 25 -10.44 14.14 8.08
C ARG A 25 -8.98 14.39 8.50
N ILE A 26 -8.40 13.49 9.29
CA ILE A 26 -6.99 13.53 9.63
C ILE A 26 -6.21 12.90 8.45
N PRO A 27 -5.29 13.64 7.80
CA PRO A 27 -4.56 13.11 6.66
C PRO A 27 -3.66 11.94 7.07
N PRO A 28 -3.67 10.81 6.34
CA PRO A 28 -2.65 9.78 6.46
C PRO A 28 -1.27 10.35 6.12
N ASN A 29 -0.22 9.81 6.73
CA ASN A 29 1.16 10.18 6.40
C ASN A 29 1.96 8.97 5.89
N ASN A 30 3.20 9.21 5.47
CA ASN A 30 4.16 8.20 5.02
C ASN A 30 4.38 7.04 6.01
N TYR A 31 4.12 7.23 7.31
CA TYR A 31 4.16 6.16 8.30
C TYR A 31 2.84 5.41 8.46
N THR A 32 1.71 5.93 7.97
CA THR A 32 0.40 5.25 7.99
C THR A 32 0.28 4.24 6.86
N PHE A 33 0.69 4.61 5.64
CA PHE A 33 0.58 3.78 4.44
C PHE A 33 1.24 2.39 4.56
N PRO A 34 2.47 2.22 5.09
CA PRO A 34 3.12 0.92 5.21
C PRO A 34 2.26 -0.09 5.99
N PHE A 35 1.67 0.34 7.10
CA PHE A 35 0.85 -0.54 7.95
C PHE A 35 -0.49 -0.87 7.32
N VAL A 36 -1.14 0.14 6.70
CA VAL A 36 -2.41 -0.06 5.99
C VAL A 36 -2.21 -1.01 4.82
N LEU A 37 -1.15 -0.82 4.04
CA LEU A 37 -0.81 -1.68 2.90
C LEU A 37 -0.48 -3.10 3.35
N LYS A 38 0.28 -3.28 4.45
CA LYS A 38 0.54 -4.59 5.05
C LYS A 38 -0.74 -5.29 5.54
N ALA A 39 -1.67 -4.55 6.14
CA ALA A 39 -2.95 -5.08 6.60
C ALA A 39 -3.94 -5.40 5.47
N ARG A 40 -3.84 -4.71 4.34
CA ARG A 40 -4.62 -4.98 3.12
C ARG A 40 -4.08 -6.16 2.34
N ALA A 41 -2.76 -6.37 2.34
CA ALA A 41 -2.14 -7.49 1.64
C ALA A 41 -2.63 -8.89 2.12
N SER A 42 -3.25 -9.00 3.31
CA SER A 42 -3.87 -10.23 3.81
C SER A 42 -5.35 -10.40 3.44
N LYS A 43 -5.99 -9.37 2.88
CA LYS A 43 -7.41 -9.35 2.53
C LYS A 43 -7.57 -8.70 1.14
N SER A 44 -7.41 -9.50 0.09
CA SER A 44 -7.45 -9.03 -1.31
C SER A 44 -8.83 -8.45 -1.63
N MET A 45 -8.91 -7.13 -1.77
CA MET A 45 -10.12 -6.43 -2.21
C MET A 45 -9.75 -5.17 -3.00
N ILE A 46 -9.81 -5.26 -4.33
CA ILE A 46 -9.33 -4.28 -5.31
C ILE A 46 -9.90 -2.86 -5.10
N ILE A 47 -11.14 -2.75 -4.62
CA ILE A 47 -11.82 -1.45 -4.42
C ILE A 47 -11.10 -0.62 -3.35
N GLU A 48 -10.56 -1.28 -2.32
CA GLU A 48 -9.97 -0.60 -1.18
C GLU A 48 -8.53 -0.13 -1.46
N GLU A 49 -7.86 -0.77 -2.42
CA GLU A 49 -6.51 -0.46 -2.89
C GLU A 49 -6.48 0.87 -3.65
N LYS A 50 -7.47 1.09 -4.51
CA LYS A 50 -7.66 2.35 -5.23
C LYS A 50 -7.94 3.53 -4.30
N VAL A 51 -8.53 3.28 -3.13
CA VAL A 51 -8.75 4.33 -2.11
C VAL A 51 -7.43 4.72 -1.45
N VAL A 52 -6.57 3.76 -1.13
CA VAL A 52 -5.25 4.03 -0.53
C VAL A 52 -4.35 4.79 -1.51
N HIS A 53 -4.32 4.39 -2.78
CA HIS A 53 -3.58 5.10 -3.83
C HIS A 53 -4.10 6.54 -4.00
N ARG A 54 -5.41 6.74 -4.06
CA ARG A 54 -6.00 8.10 -4.12
C ARG A 54 -5.60 8.95 -2.93
N ASP A 55 -5.59 8.39 -1.73
CA ASP A 55 -5.18 9.11 -0.52
C ASP A 55 -3.69 9.48 -0.56
N ALA A 56 -2.81 8.63 -1.11
CA ALA A 56 -1.39 8.94 -1.31
C ALA A 56 -1.21 10.15 -2.26
N ILE A 57 -1.91 10.16 -3.40
CA ILE A 57 -1.89 11.30 -4.34
C ILE A 57 -2.40 12.56 -3.65
N ARG A 58 -3.54 12.49 -2.94
CA ARG A 58 -4.12 13.66 -2.26
C ARG A 58 -3.20 14.23 -1.18
N THR A 59 -2.37 13.40 -0.57
CA THR A 59 -1.44 13.81 0.48
C THR A 59 -0.05 14.17 -0.05
N GLY A 60 0.19 14.03 -1.36
CA GLY A 60 1.47 14.32 -2.02
C GLY A 60 2.57 13.29 -1.75
N PHE A 61 2.20 12.09 -1.30
CA PHE A 61 3.13 10.98 -1.04
C PHE A 61 3.17 9.98 -2.20
N ASP A 62 2.58 10.29 -3.34
CA ASP A 62 2.61 9.47 -4.55
C ASP A 62 3.99 9.39 -5.22
N LEU A 63 4.93 10.27 -4.85
CA LEU A 63 6.33 10.23 -5.29
C LEU A 63 7.30 9.75 -4.20
N ASP A 64 6.79 9.39 -3.02
CA ASP A 64 7.61 8.81 -1.97
C ASP A 64 7.96 7.38 -2.35
N LEU A 65 9.26 7.09 -2.51
CA LEU A 65 9.77 5.79 -2.96
C LEU A 65 9.21 4.62 -2.12
N PHE A 66 9.08 4.82 -0.81
CA PHE A 66 8.57 3.78 0.07
C PHE A 66 7.08 3.53 -0.17
N VAL A 67 6.30 4.60 -0.35
CA VAL A 67 4.86 4.51 -0.66
C VAL A 67 4.64 3.89 -2.05
N GLU A 68 5.39 4.31 -3.07
CA GLU A 68 5.31 3.73 -4.41
C GLU A 68 5.67 2.24 -4.43
N ALA A 69 6.78 1.84 -3.82
CA ALA A 69 7.16 0.42 -3.74
C ALA A 69 6.10 -0.42 -3.00
N SER A 70 5.46 0.17 -1.99
CA SER A 70 4.37 -0.48 -1.27
C SER A 70 3.08 -0.56 -2.10
N LEU A 71 2.78 0.44 -2.93
CA LEU A 71 1.67 0.42 -3.88
C LEU A 71 1.88 -0.65 -4.96
N VAL A 72 3.09 -0.75 -5.54
CA VAL A 72 3.44 -1.85 -6.46
C VAL A 72 3.20 -3.21 -5.81
N THR A 73 3.69 -3.41 -4.59
CA THR A 73 3.50 -4.66 -3.85
C THR A 73 2.02 -5.01 -3.62
N MET A 74 1.19 -4.00 -3.35
CA MET A 74 -0.24 -4.19 -3.16
C MET A 74 -0.93 -4.57 -4.47
N TYR A 75 -0.76 -3.77 -5.52
CA TYR A 75 -1.38 -4.03 -6.82
C TYR A 75 -0.90 -5.34 -7.44
N ALA A 76 0.41 -5.63 -7.39
CA ALA A 76 0.98 -6.83 -8.00
C ALA A 76 0.45 -8.14 -7.37
N LYS A 77 -0.06 -8.10 -6.13
CA LYS A 77 -0.69 -9.26 -5.48
C LYS A 77 -2.13 -9.54 -5.95
N CYS A 78 -2.84 -8.51 -6.43
CA CYS A 78 -4.25 -8.61 -6.77
C CYS A 78 -4.49 -8.54 -8.27
N GLU A 79 -3.78 -7.62 -8.94
CA GLU A 79 -3.84 -7.35 -10.38
C GLU A 79 -2.41 -7.05 -10.86
N THR A 80 -1.67 -8.10 -11.25
CA THR A 80 -0.26 -7.99 -11.70
C THR A 80 -0.05 -6.90 -12.74
N GLU A 81 -1.01 -6.73 -13.67
CA GLU A 81 -0.97 -5.68 -14.70
C GLU A 81 -1.01 -4.26 -14.10
N GLU A 82 -1.84 -4.01 -13.09
CA GLU A 82 -1.89 -2.70 -12.41
C GLU A 82 -0.62 -2.48 -11.58
N GLY A 83 -0.08 -3.52 -10.96
CA GLY A 83 1.20 -3.46 -10.25
C GLY A 83 2.33 -3.05 -11.19
N LEU A 84 2.35 -3.63 -12.38
CA LEU A 84 3.32 -3.30 -13.42
C LEU A 84 3.16 -1.86 -13.93
N LYS A 85 1.92 -1.37 -14.09
CA LYS A 85 1.66 0.03 -14.48
C LYS A 85 2.22 1.02 -13.46
N VAL A 86 2.05 0.75 -12.16
CA VAL A 86 2.63 1.59 -11.10
C VAL A 86 4.16 1.49 -11.13
N PHE A 87 4.71 0.27 -11.19
CA PHE A 87 6.15 0.03 -11.25
C PHE A 87 6.85 0.74 -12.42
N ASN A 88 6.21 0.74 -13.59
CA ASN A 88 6.74 1.40 -14.78
C ASN A 88 6.77 2.93 -14.65
N LYS A 89 5.89 3.51 -13.84
CA LYS A 89 5.81 4.96 -13.59
C LYS A 89 6.76 5.44 -12.49
N MET A 90 7.28 4.54 -11.65
CA MET A 90 8.20 4.90 -10.58
C MET A 90 9.48 5.53 -11.16
N PRO A 91 9.87 6.74 -10.73
CA PRO A 91 11.10 7.40 -11.19
C PRO A 91 12.36 6.70 -10.65
N MET A 92 12.26 6.07 -9.47
CA MET A 92 13.31 5.29 -8.84
C MET A 92 12.73 3.96 -8.36
N ARG A 93 13.44 2.86 -8.61
CA ARG A 93 13.01 1.50 -8.24
C ARG A 93 14.00 0.90 -7.27
N ASP A 94 13.49 0.31 -6.21
CA ASP A 94 14.28 -0.35 -5.17
C ASP A 94 14.10 -1.88 -5.20
N LEU A 95 14.83 -2.58 -4.34
CA LEU A 95 14.75 -4.03 -4.22
C LEU A 95 13.33 -4.51 -3.91
N VAL A 96 12.56 -3.74 -3.12
CA VAL A 96 11.18 -4.09 -2.75
C VAL A 96 10.26 -4.07 -3.97
N SER A 97 10.32 -3.01 -4.78
CA SER A 97 9.50 -2.89 -5.99
C SER A 97 9.83 -3.96 -7.04
N TRP A 98 11.11 -4.33 -7.20
CA TRP A 98 11.54 -5.41 -8.11
C TRP A 98 11.05 -6.79 -7.65
N THR A 99 11.28 -7.11 -6.37
CA THR A 99 10.86 -8.40 -5.81
C THR A 99 9.34 -8.56 -5.86
N ALA A 100 8.58 -7.49 -5.67
CA ALA A 100 7.12 -7.50 -5.79
C ALA A 100 6.63 -7.95 -7.18
N ILE A 101 7.21 -7.41 -8.27
CA ILE A 101 6.82 -7.78 -9.64
C ILE A 101 7.26 -9.21 -9.97
N ILE A 102 8.49 -9.60 -9.63
CA ILE A 102 9.00 -10.96 -9.89
C ILE A 102 8.12 -12.00 -9.22
N THR A 103 7.82 -11.83 -7.93
CA THR A 103 6.95 -12.75 -7.18
C THR A 103 5.51 -12.75 -7.72
N ALA A 104 5.01 -11.62 -8.24
CA ALA A 104 3.69 -11.57 -8.85
C ALA A 104 3.61 -12.37 -10.16
N TYR A 105 4.65 -12.30 -11.00
CA TYR A 105 4.74 -13.12 -12.21
C TYR A 105 4.90 -14.61 -11.90
N GLU A 106 5.72 -14.96 -10.91
CA GLU A 106 5.88 -16.34 -10.46
C GLU A 106 4.53 -16.97 -10.05
N LYS A 107 3.67 -16.19 -9.37
CA LYS A 107 2.36 -16.65 -8.89
C LYS A 107 1.26 -16.63 -9.95
N ALA A 108 1.47 -15.93 -11.06
CA ALA A 108 0.50 -15.82 -12.14
C ALA A 108 0.66 -16.92 -13.21
N GLY A 109 1.76 -17.67 -13.18
CA GLY A 109 1.98 -18.89 -13.98
C GLY A 109 1.54 -20.15 -13.25
#